data_AF-A0A0F9CBX5-F1
#
_entry.id   AF-A0A0F9CBX5-F1
#
_cell.length_a   1.000
_cell.length_b   1.000
_cell.length_c   1.000
_cell.angle_alpha   90.00
_cell.angle_beta   90.00
_cell.angle_gamma   90.00
#
_symmetry.space_group_name_H-M   'P 1'
#
loop_
_entity.id
_entity.type
_entity.pdbx_description
1 polymer ?
#
loop_
_entity_poly.entity_id
_entity_poly.type
_entity_poly.pdbx_seq_one_letter_code
_entity_poly.pdbx_strand_id
1 'polypeptide(L)'
;MSDGLRVGVASVDITPDYPVGLSGYAAREGLSTGVLDPVHARAAVFDRGAARIVIVTLDLMDITREQADALRQVAAKHAQTAVDAEVVVHPVAQQAGQSVRVKIGLRA
;
A
#
# COMPACT_ATOMS: atom_id res chain seq x y z
N MET A 1 14.01 -32.55 5.88
CA MET A 1 12.68 -31.93 6.06
C MET A 1 12.63 -30.73 5.13
N SER A 2 11.74 -30.71 4.14
CA SER A 2 11.56 -29.54 3.28
C SER A 2 10.88 -28.46 4.11
N ASP A 3 11.61 -27.40 4.45
CA ASP A 3 11.02 -26.26 5.14
C ASP A 3 9.98 -25.64 4.19
N GLY A 4 8.70 -25.80 4.55
CA GLY A 4 7.57 -25.41 3.70
C GLY A 4 7.52 -23.90 3.50
N LEU A 5 6.91 -23.45 2.40
CA LEU A 5 6.65 -22.03 2.19
C LEU A 5 5.64 -21.54 3.23
N ARG A 6 6.03 -20.56 4.04
CA ARG A 6 5.13 -19.86 4.98
C ARG A 6 4.64 -18.59 4.32
N VAL A 7 3.36 -18.30 4.49
CA VAL A 7 2.74 -17.09 3.93
C VAL A 7 1.97 -16.36 5.02
N GLY A 8 2.27 -15.08 5.20
CA GLY A 8 1.50 -14.16 6.05
C GLY A 8 0.79 -13.13 5.19
N VAL A 9 -0.47 -12.82 5.50
CA VAL A 9 -1.24 -11.79 4.79
C VAL A 9 -1.90 -10.84 5.78
N ALA A 10 -2.01 -9.57 5.41
CA ALA A 10 -2.69 -8.55 6.19
C ALA A 10 -3.36 -7.53 5.25
N SER A 11 -4.45 -6.93 5.74
CA SER A 11 -5.13 -5.81 5.08
C SER A 11 -5.54 -4.78 6.13
N VAL A 12 -5.37 -3.50 5.79
CA VAL A 12 -5.74 -2.36 6.63
C VAL A 12 -6.51 -1.36 5.78
N ASP A 13 -7.62 -0.87 6.30
CA ASP A 13 -8.36 0.27 5.75
C ASP A 13 -7.50 1.55 5.88
N ILE A 14 -7.26 2.21 4.75
CA ILE A 14 -6.50 3.47 4.67
C ILE A 14 -7.37 4.62 4.17
N THR A 15 -8.70 4.48 4.23
CA THR A 15 -9.67 5.49 3.82
C THR A 15 -9.49 6.75 4.67
N PRO A 16 -9.22 7.91 4.05
CA PRO A 16 -9.18 9.17 4.78
C PRO A 16 -10.52 9.45 5.48
N ASP A 17 -10.45 9.87 6.73
CA ASP A 17 -11.60 10.33 7.53
C ASP A 17 -11.94 11.81 7.28
N TYR A 18 -11.26 12.43 6.30
CA TYR A 18 -11.47 13.81 5.87
C TYR A 18 -11.61 13.88 4.34
N PRO A 19 -12.30 14.91 3.80
CA PRO A 19 -12.38 15.14 2.37
C PRO A 19 -11.01 15.34 1.74
N VAL A 20 -10.70 14.64 0.65
CA VAL A 20 -9.46 14.86 -0.10
C VAL A 20 -9.71 15.09 -1.58
N GLY A 21 -8.70 15.68 -2.25
CA GLY A 21 -8.74 15.88 -3.69
C GLY A 21 -8.66 14.54 -4.39
N LEU A 22 -9.52 14.35 -5.38
CA LEU A 22 -9.56 13.12 -6.14
C LEU A 22 -8.75 13.30 -7.44
N SER A 23 -7.79 12.41 -7.70
CA SER A 23 -6.96 12.27 -8.90
C SER A 23 -7.65 11.53 -10.06
N GLY A 24 -7.12 11.71 -11.28
CA GLY A 24 -7.49 10.95 -12.48
C GLY A 24 -8.36 11.68 -13.49
N TYR A 25 -9.02 12.77 -13.10
CA TYR A 25 -9.84 13.61 -13.98
C TYR A 25 -9.44 15.07 -13.81
N ALA A 26 -8.68 15.61 -14.76
CA ALA A 26 -8.12 16.96 -14.67
C ALA A 26 -9.17 18.08 -14.57
N ALA A 27 -10.36 17.85 -15.14
CA ALA A 27 -11.47 18.80 -15.10
C ALA A 27 -12.34 18.68 -13.83
N ARG A 28 -12.05 17.73 -12.94
CA ARG A 28 -12.82 17.59 -11.70
C ARG A 28 -12.35 18.63 -10.70
N GLU A 29 -13.32 19.37 -10.17
CA GLU A 29 -13.13 20.35 -9.11
C GLU A 29 -13.73 19.85 -7.79
N GLY A 30 -13.24 20.42 -6.68
CA GLY A 30 -13.73 20.11 -5.34
C GLY A 30 -13.07 18.91 -4.67
N LEU A 31 -13.53 18.64 -3.44
CA LEU A 31 -13.06 17.53 -2.60
C LEU A 31 -14.05 16.36 -2.67
N SER A 32 -13.61 15.18 -2.23
CA SER A 32 -14.50 14.03 -2.07
C SER A 32 -15.67 14.35 -1.14
N THR A 33 -16.88 13.98 -1.55
CA THR A 33 -18.13 14.24 -0.80
C THR A 33 -18.55 13.07 0.09
N GLY A 34 -17.84 11.95 0.02
CA GLY A 34 -18.11 10.74 0.80
C GLY A 34 -17.22 9.59 0.38
N VAL A 35 -17.48 8.43 0.99
CA VAL A 35 -16.81 7.17 0.69
C VAL A 35 -17.84 6.22 0.09
N LEU A 36 -17.59 5.75 -1.14
CA LEU A 36 -18.41 4.71 -1.76
C LEU A 36 -17.98 3.33 -1.26
N ASP A 37 -16.70 3.02 -1.45
CA ASP A 37 -16.03 1.80 -0.96
C ASP A 37 -14.75 2.21 -0.21
N PRO A 38 -14.41 1.55 0.92
CA PRO A 38 -13.16 1.82 1.60
C PRO A 38 -11.94 1.37 0.78
N VAL A 39 -10.89 2.19 0.80
CA VAL A 39 -9.61 1.88 0.15
C VAL A 39 -8.66 1.22 1.15
N HIS A 40 -7.89 0.23 0.70
CA HIS A 40 -7.05 -0.56 1.59
C HIS A 40 -5.58 -0.57 1.16
N ALA A 41 -4.71 -0.75 2.15
CA ALA A 41 -3.37 -1.29 1.97
C ALA A 41 -3.39 -2.79 2.29
N ARG A 42 -2.70 -3.60 1.50
CA ARG A 42 -2.56 -5.05 1.74
C ARG A 42 -1.10 -5.42 1.67
N ALA A 43 -0.71 -6.42 2.44
CA ALA A 43 0.64 -6.98 2.42
C ALA A 43 0.58 -8.50 2.42
N ALA A 44 1.43 -9.12 1.62
CA ALA A 44 1.70 -10.55 1.64
C ALA A 44 3.20 -10.78 1.83
N VAL A 45 3.55 -11.63 2.78
CA VAL A 45 4.93 -12.02 3.09
C VAL A 45 5.09 -13.50 2.80
N PHE A 46 6.03 -13.84 1.92
CA PHE A 46 6.38 -15.21 1.57
C PHE A 46 7.73 -15.52 2.18
N ASP A 47 7.82 -16.60 2.96
CA ASP A 47 9.03 -16.97 3.70
C ASP A 47 9.38 -18.44 3.44
N ARG A 48 10.61 -18.67 2.98
CA ARG A 48 11.20 -19.99 2.77
C ARG A 48 12.53 -20.14 3.51
N GLY A 49 12.62 -19.60 4.72
CA GLY A 49 13.75 -19.70 5.64
C GLY A 49 14.92 -18.79 5.24
N ALA A 50 15.54 -19.07 4.08
CA ALA A 50 16.69 -18.31 3.59
C ALA A 50 16.31 -17.04 2.81
N ALA A 51 15.06 -16.95 2.35
CA ALA A 51 14.57 -15.83 1.57
C ALA A 51 13.17 -15.44 2.02
N ARG A 52 12.92 -14.13 2.05
CA ARG A 52 11.62 -13.57 2.38
C ARG A 52 11.28 -12.41 1.44
N ILE A 53 10.15 -12.55 0.76
CA ILE A 53 9.61 -11.58 -0.20
C ILE A 53 8.41 -10.90 0.45
N VAL A 54 8.29 -9.59 0.24
CA VAL A 54 7.13 -8.82 0.69
C VAL A 54 6.50 -8.15 -0.52
N ILE A 55 5.21 -8.38 -0.72
CA ILE A 55 4.40 -7.68 -1.72
C ILE A 55 3.45 -6.76 -0.96
N VAL A 56 3.51 -5.47 -1.26
CA VAL A 56 2.55 -4.48 -0.74
C VAL A 56 1.68 -3.99 -1.89
N THR A 57 0.36 -4.04 -1.71
CA THR A 57 -0.60 -3.46 -2.64
C THR A 57 -1.36 -2.30 -2.01
N LEU A 58 -1.63 -1.27 -2.81
CA LEU A 58 -2.37 -0.08 -2.39
C LEU A 58 -3.51 0.19 -3.37
N ASP A 59 -4.71 0.39 -2.84
CA ASP A 59 -5.89 0.86 -3.62
C ASP A 59 -5.80 2.37 -3.86
N LEU A 60 -4.71 2.79 -4.51
CA LEU A 60 -4.42 4.18 -4.85
C LEU A 60 -4.20 4.31 -6.35
N MET A 61 -4.36 5.52 -6.87
CA MET A 61 -4.08 5.80 -8.28
C MET A 61 -2.58 5.79 -8.57
N ASP A 62 -1.83 6.50 -7.74
CA ASP A 62 -0.39 6.65 -7.83
C ASP A 62 0.21 6.88 -6.44
N ILE A 63 1.53 6.67 -6.37
CA ILE A 63 2.39 7.12 -5.26
C ILE A 63 3.66 7.66 -5.89
N THR A 64 4.36 8.56 -5.19
CA THR A 64 5.66 9.03 -5.65
C THR A 64 6.74 7.96 -5.46
N ARG A 65 7.87 8.10 -6.16
CA ARG A 65 9.02 7.21 -6.00
C ARG A 65 9.51 7.20 -4.55
N GLU A 66 9.57 8.36 -3.92
CA GLU A 66 10.01 8.53 -2.53
C GLU A 66 9.09 7.78 -1.56
N GLN A 67 7.77 7.83 -1.81
CA GLN A 67 6.80 7.05 -1.03
C GLN A 67 6.99 5.55 -1.24
N ALA A 68 7.18 5.10 -2.48
CA ALA A 68 7.46 3.70 -2.79
C ALA A 68 8.74 3.20 -2.10
N ASP A 69 9.82 3.99 -2.16
CA ASP A 69 11.11 3.65 -1.55
C ASP A 69 11.02 3.61 -0.03
N ALA A 70 10.32 4.57 0.59
CA ALA A 70 10.07 4.55 2.03
C ALA A 70 9.21 3.34 2.45
N LEU A 71 8.19 2.97 1.67
CA LEU A 71 7.40 1.76 1.90
C LEU A 71 8.25 0.49 1.79
N ARG A 72 9.13 0.38 0.80
CA ARG A 72 10.06 -0.76 0.67
C ARG A 72 10.96 -0.89 1.88
N GLN A 73 11.53 0.22 2.36
CA GLN A 73 12.40 0.21 3.54
C GLN A 73 11.66 -0.22 4.80
N VAL A 74 10.45 0.31 5.02
CA VAL A 74 9.62 -0.05 6.18
C VAL A 74 9.18 -1.51 6.11
N ALA A 75 8.71 -1.96 4.95
CA ALA A 75 8.31 -3.35 4.73
C ALA A 75 9.49 -4.32 4.97
N ALA A 76 10.67 -4.01 4.42
CA ALA A 76 11.87 -4.81 4.62
C ALA A 76 12.30 -4.87 6.09
N LYS A 77 12.22 -3.75 6.82
CA LYS A 77 12.51 -3.68 8.26
C LYS A 77 11.56 -4.56 9.07
N HIS A 78 10.25 -4.44 8.87
CA HIS A 78 9.26 -5.22 9.62
C HIS A 78 9.29 -6.70 9.25
N ALA A 79 9.53 -7.01 7.98
CA ALA A 79 9.71 -8.37 7.53
C ALA A 79 11.14 -8.88 7.76
N GLN A 80 12.04 -8.15 8.43
CA GLN A 80 13.40 -8.60 8.75
C GLN A 80 14.15 -9.21 7.54
N THR A 81 14.04 -8.60 6.37
CA THR A 81 14.60 -9.10 5.11
C THR A 81 15.50 -8.05 4.45
N ALA A 82 16.57 -8.50 3.79
CA ALA A 82 17.43 -7.64 2.97
C ALA A 82 16.75 -7.41 1.61
N VAL A 83 15.77 -6.51 1.60
CA VAL A 83 15.04 -5.95 0.45
C VAL A 83 14.94 -6.84 -0.81
N ASP A 84 13.94 -7.73 -0.81
CA ASP A 84 13.17 -8.12 -2.01
C ASP A 84 11.71 -7.67 -1.83
N ALA A 85 11.52 -6.42 -1.39
CA ALA A 85 10.20 -5.84 -1.18
C ALA A 85 9.69 -5.19 -2.47
N GLU A 86 8.60 -5.72 -3.01
CA GLU A 86 7.92 -5.17 -4.18
C GLU A 86 6.68 -4.39 -3.75
N VAL A 87 6.57 -3.15 -4.21
CA VAL A 87 5.42 -2.29 -3.99
C VAL A 87 4.68 -2.20 -5.30
N VAL A 88 3.46 -2.72 -5.32
CA VAL A 88 2.58 -2.71 -6.49
C VAL A 88 1.43 -1.76 -6.18
N VAL A 89 1.32 -0.67 -6.93
CA VAL A 89 0.13 0.19 -6.83
C VAL A 89 -0.93 -0.41 -7.73
N HIS A 90 -2.09 -0.73 -7.16
CA HIS A 90 -3.21 -1.23 -7.93
C HIS A 90 -4.23 -0.11 -8.09
N PRO A 91 -4.35 0.50 -9.27
CA PRO A 91 -5.45 1.39 -9.55
C PRO A 91 -6.71 0.53 -9.69
N VAL A 92 -7.44 0.34 -8.60
CA VAL A 92 -8.80 -0.21 -8.70
C VAL A 92 -9.63 0.85 -9.43
N ALA A 93 -10.04 0.53 -10.65
CA ALA A 93 -10.83 1.43 -11.47
C ALA A 93 -12.17 1.73 -10.78
N GLN A 94 -12.39 2.95 -10.29
CA GLN A 94 -13.69 3.62 -10.43
C GLN A 94 -13.59 5.12 -10.09
N GLN A 95 -13.12 5.93 -11.03
CA GLN A 95 -13.32 7.39 -11.10
C GLN A 95 -13.04 8.29 -9.88
N ALA A 96 -12.43 7.82 -8.80
CA ALA A 96 -12.31 8.55 -7.53
C ALA A 96 -11.00 8.22 -6.77
N GLY A 97 -9.86 8.09 -7.47
CA GLY A 97 -8.57 7.89 -6.80
C GLY A 97 -8.26 9.07 -5.89
N GLN A 98 -8.11 8.87 -4.59
CA GLN A 98 -7.79 9.94 -3.65
C GLN A 98 -6.31 10.30 -3.74
N SER A 99 -5.96 11.60 -3.79
CA SER A 99 -4.59 12.06 -3.53
C SER A 99 -4.32 11.96 -2.04
N VAL A 100 -3.91 10.77 -1.57
CA VAL A 100 -3.59 10.56 -0.15
C VAL A 100 -2.10 10.77 0.08
N ARG A 101 -1.75 11.73 0.94
CA ARG A 101 -0.38 11.83 1.45
C ARG A 101 -0.20 10.74 2.50
N VAL A 102 0.35 9.60 2.09
CA VAL A 102 0.68 8.50 3.01
C VAL A 102 1.70 9.02 4.03
N LYS A 103 1.25 9.26 5.27
CA LYS A 103 2.15 9.46 6.42
C LYS A 103 2.54 8.07 6.92
N ILE A 104 3.79 7.70 6.71
CA ILE A 104 4.36 6.49 7.31
C ILE A 104 4.57 6.78 8.80
N GLY A 105 3.57 6.44 9.62
CA GLY A 105 3.68 6.46 11.07
C GLY A 105 4.36 5.19 11.55
N LEU A 106 5.62 5.28 11.97
CA LEU A 106 6.31 4.21 12.68
C LEU A 106 5.74 4.14 14.10
N ARG A 107 4.96 3.09 14.42
CA ARG A 107 4.79 2.67 15.80
C ARG A 107 5.83 1.59 16.08
N ALA A 108 6.74 1.91 16.99
CA ALA A 108 7.77 1.01 17.51
C ALA A 108 7.15 -0.14 18.31
#